data_AF-A0A3D2ENR7-F1
#
_entry.id   AF-A0A3D2ENR7-F1
#
_cell.length_a   1.000
_cell.length_b   1.000
_cell.length_c   1.000
_cell.angle_alpha   90.00
_cell.angle_beta   90.00
_cell.angle_gamma   90.00
#
_symmetry.space_group_name_H-M   'P 1'
#
loop_
_entity.id
_entity.type
_entity.pdbx_description
1 polymer ?
#
loop_
_entity_poly.entity_id
_entity_poly.type
_entity_poly.pdbx_seq_one_letter_code
_entity_poly.pdbx_strand_id
1 'polypeptide(L)'
;MRLILASASPRRKDLLAQIGAFPDAIIPANIDEHPRAGELPRHYVQRLAGEKAAALLDHADVLDNAQASYTLILAADTTVALGRRI
;
A
#
# COMPACT_ATOMS: atom_id res chain seq x y z
N MET A 1 9.14 12.13 11.49
CA MET A 1 8.17 11.56 10.52
C MET A 1 8.40 10.07 10.49
N ARG A 2 7.35 9.26 10.43
CA ARG A 2 7.44 7.80 10.36
C ARG A 2 6.86 7.31 9.03
N LEU A 3 7.54 6.42 8.33
CA LEU A 3 7.10 5.80 7.07
C LEU A 3 6.70 4.35 7.30
N ILE A 4 5.47 4.00 6.96
CA ILE A 4 4.95 2.63 7.03
C ILE A 4 4.70 2.14 5.61
N LEU A 5 5.26 0.97 5.28
CA LEU A 5 5.00 0.30 4.01
C LEU A 5 3.82 -0.66 4.18
N ALA A 6 2.70 -0.35 3.52
CA ALA A 6 1.48 -1.15 3.51
C ALA A 6 1.56 -2.37 2.57
N SER A 7 2.72 -3.06 2.52
CA SER A 7 2.97 -4.13 1.56
C SER A 7 3.92 -5.19 2.07
N ALA A 8 3.55 -6.46 1.92
CA ALA A 8 4.43 -7.61 2.19
C ALA A 8 5.48 -7.88 1.08
N SER A 9 5.49 -7.11 -0.02
CA SER A 9 6.32 -7.42 -1.20
C SER A 9 7.80 -7.07 -0.96
N PRO A 10 8.73 -8.07 -0.99
CA PRO A 10 10.16 -7.80 -0.84
C PRO A 10 10.68 -6.84 -1.91
N ARG A 11 10.21 -7.00 -3.15
CA ARG A 11 10.58 -6.15 -4.30
C ARG A 11 10.27 -4.67 -4.06
N ARG A 12 9.17 -4.35 -3.37
CA ARG A 12 8.82 -2.93 -3.08
C ARG A 12 9.72 -2.35 -2.01
N LYS A 13 10.08 -3.13 -0.99
CA LYS A 13 11.07 -2.73 0.01
C LYS A 13 12.42 -2.46 -0.65
N ASP A 14 12.86 -3.34 -1.54
CA ASP A 14 14.13 -3.19 -2.26
C ASP A 14 14.14 -1.93 -3.15
N LEU A 15 13.03 -1.65 -3.85
CA LEU A 15 12.88 -0.42 -4.64
C LEU A 15 12.96 0.85 -3.80
N LEU A 16 12.36 0.86 -2.60
CA LEU A 16 12.49 1.99 -1.68
C LEU A 16 13.93 2.17 -1.20
N ALA A 17 14.61 1.07 -0.89
CA ALA A 17 16.02 1.12 -0.47
C ALA A 17 16.93 1.70 -1.57
N GLN A 18 16.64 1.43 -2.86
CA GLN A 18 17.39 2.01 -3.98
C GLN A 18 17.33 3.54 -4.04
N ILE A 19 16.24 4.15 -3.55
CA ILE A 19 16.09 5.61 -3.47
C ILE A 19 16.41 6.16 -2.07
N GLY A 20 17.01 5.35 -1.19
CA GLY A 20 17.37 5.74 0.17
C GLY A 20 16.18 5.90 1.13
N ALA A 21 15.01 5.36 0.78
CA ALA A 21 13.83 5.36 1.64
C ALA A 21 13.73 4.02 2.39
N PHE A 22 13.73 4.08 3.72
CA PHE A 22 13.62 2.89 4.58
C PHE A 22 12.35 3.01 5.43
N PRO A 23 11.35 2.12 5.24
CA PRO A 23 10.18 2.11 6.10
C PRO A 23 10.56 1.76 7.54
N ASP A 24 9.99 2.49 8.50
CA ASP A 24 10.11 2.20 9.93
C ASP A 24 9.32 0.96 10.33
N ALA A 25 8.25 0.66 9.58
CA ALA A 25 7.46 -0.56 9.75
C ALA A 25 6.92 -1.06 8.40
N ILE A 26 6.69 -2.37 8.34
CA ILE A 26 6.05 -3.03 7.21
C ILE A 26 4.80 -3.72 7.76
N ILE A 27 3.63 -3.24 7.36
CA ILE A 27 2.34 -3.74 7.83
C ILE A 27 1.53 -4.10 6.58
N PRO A 28 1.41 -5.38 6.21
CA PRO A 28 0.64 -5.76 5.04
C PRO A 28 -0.85 -5.41 5.21
N ALA A 29 -1.44 -4.73 4.24
CA ALA A 29 -2.88 -4.48 4.24
C ALA A 29 -3.66 -5.76 3.89
N ASN A 30 -4.72 -6.02 4.64
CA ASN A 30 -5.65 -7.11 4.39
C ASN A 30 -6.98 -6.53 3.87
N ILE A 31 -7.17 -6.54 2.56
CA ILE A 31 -8.37 -6.00 1.90
C ILE A 31 -8.92 -7.00 0.88
N ASP A 32 -10.14 -6.74 0.42
CA ASP A 32 -10.71 -7.47 -0.71
C ASP A 32 -10.08 -7.00 -2.04
N GLU A 33 -9.31 -7.89 -2.66
CA GLU A 33 -8.63 -7.63 -3.94
C GLU A 33 -9.47 -8.07 -5.16
N HIS A 34 -10.72 -8.50 -5.01
CA HIS A 34 -11.52 -8.88 -6.17
C HIS A 34 -11.85 -7.66 -7.05
N PRO A 35 -11.69 -7.77 -8.39
CA PRO A 35 -12.16 -6.74 -9.30
C PRO A 35 -13.67 -6.56 -9.21
N ARG A 36 -14.13 -5.31 -9.21
CA ARG A 36 -15.57 -5.02 -9.28
C ARG A 36 -16.09 -5.28 -10.69
N ALA A 37 -17.39 -5.54 -10.82
CA ALA A 37 -18.01 -5.81 -12.12
C ALA A 37 -17.77 -4.65 -13.11
N GLY A 38 -17.16 -4.95 -14.26
CA GLY A 38 -16.85 -3.97 -15.30
C GLY A 38 -15.69 -3.01 -14.99
N GLU A 39 -15.03 -3.18 -13.84
CA GLU A 39 -13.90 -2.34 -13.42
C GLU A 39 -12.75 -2.41 -14.42
N LEU A 40 -12.24 -1.25 -14.83
CA LEU A 40 -11.10 -1.18 -15.74
C LEU A 40 -9.80 -1.44 -14.97
N PRO A 41 -8.79 -2.10 -15.58
CA PRO A 41 -7.54 -2.42 -14.89
C PRO A 41 -6.85 -1.23 -14.21
N ARG A 42 -6.88 -0.05 -14.85
CA ARG A 42 -6.34 1.19 -14.27
C ARG A 42 -7.10 1.65 -13.02
N HIS A 43 -8.42 1.56 -13.04
CA HIS A 43 -9.25 1.94 -11.88
C HIS A 43 -9.09 0.92 -10.75
N TYR A 44 -9.04 -0.36 -11.10
CA TYR A 44 -8.76 -1.45 -10.17
C TYR A 44 -7.47 -1.23 -9.39
N VAL A 45 -6.34 -1.04 -10.09
CA VAL A 45 -5.03 -0.88 -9.42
C VAL A 45 -4.98 0.40 -8.58
N GLN A 46 -5.59 1.50 -9.05
CA GLN A 46 -5.64 2.75 -8.30
C GLN A 46 -6.51 2.62 -7.03
N ARG A 47 -7.66 1.95 -7.15
CA ARG A 47 -8.53 1.66 -6.01
C ARG A 47 -7.80 0.81 -4.99
N LEU A 48 -7.22 -0.32 -5.39
CA LEU A 48 -6.53 -1.22 -4.47
C LEU A 48 -5.36 -0.53 -3.77
N ALA A 49 -4.57 0.28 -4.48
CA ALA A 49 -3.51 1.04 -3.83
C ALA A 49 -4.06 1.98 -2.74
N GLY A 50 -5.16 2.68 -3.02
CA GLY A 50 -5.83 3.55 -2.06
C GLY A 50 -6.45 2.79 -0.87
N GLU A 51 -7.17 1.71 -1.14
CA GLU A 51 -7.81 0.87 -0.12
C GLU A 51 -6.76 0.19 0.78
N LYS A 52 -5.62 -0.26 0.22
CA LYS A 52 -4.50 -0.80 1.02
C LYS A 52 -3.93 0.22 1.99
N ALA A 53 -3.79 1.49 1.58
CA ALA A 53 -3.35 2.54 2.50
C ALA A 53 -4.42 2.87 3.54
N ALA A 54 -5.68 2.99 3.12
CA ALA A 54 -6.79 3.35 3.99
C ALA A 54 -7.06 2.29 5.07
N ALA A 55 -6.86 1.00 4.75
CA ALA A 55 -7.04 -0.11 5.69
C ALA A 55 -6.13 -0.03 6.93
N LEU A 56 -5.06 0.76 6.88
CA LEU A 56 -4.12 0.93 7.97
C LEU A 56 -4.39 2.18 8.82
N LEU A 57 -5.31 3.06 8.43
CA LEU A 57 -5.54 4.33 9.16
C LEU A 57 -5.91 4.11 10.63
N ASP A 58 -6.69 3.06 10.92
CA ASP A 58 -7.12 2.70 12.27
C ASP A 58 -6.27 1.58 12.90
N HIS A 59 -5.15 1.19 12.28
CA HIS A 59 -4.30 0.12 12.80
C HIS A 59 -3.57 0.58 14.07
N ALA A 60 -3.56 -0.24 15.12
CA ALA A 60 -2.97 0.11 16.41
C ALA A 60 -1.51 0.59 16.28
N ASP A 61 -0.69 -0.13 15.51
CA ASP A 61 0.71 0.26 15.27
C ASP A 61 0.86 1.57 14.48
N VAL A 62 -0.14 2.01 13.72
CA VAL A 62 -0.12 3.27 12.97
C VAL A 62 -0.50 4.43 13.89
N LEU A 63 -1.50 4.20 14.74
CA LEU A 63 -1.97 5.13 15.77
C LEU A 63 -0.95 5.31 16.90
N ASP A 64 -0.16 4.27 17.19
CA ASP A 64 0.97 4.35 18.11
C ASP A 64 2.13 5.10 17.45
N ASN A 65 2.06 6.43 17.50
CA ASN A 65 3.02 7.36 16.92
C ASN A 65 3.69 8.25 17.97
N ALA A 66 3.83 7.78 19.21
CA ALA A 66 4.24 8.59 20.37
C ALA A 66 5.50 9.46 20.18
N GLN A 67 6.37 9.12 19.23
CA GLN A 67 7.62 9.83 18.91
C GLN A 67 7.60 10.60 17.56
N ALA A 68 6.55 10.46 16.74
CA ALA A 68 6.51 11.01 15.39
C ALA A 68 5.38 12.04 15.21
N SER A 69 5.72 13.23 14.71
CA SER A 69 4.73 14.29 14.42
C SER A 69 3.74 13.91 13.31
N TYR A 70 4.16 13.02 12.39
CA TYR A 70 3.35 12.52 11.27
C TYR A 70 3.74 11.09 10.93
N THR A 71 2.74 10.28 10.61
CA THR A 71 2.89 8.94 10.04
C THR A 71 2.45 8.98 8.57
N LEU A 72 3.32 8.53 7.67
CA LEU A 72 3.03 8.34 6.25
C LEU A 72 2.81 6.86 5.98
N ILE A 73 1.68 6.52 5.36
CA ILE A 73 1.39 5.17 4.89
C ILE A 73 1.62 5.14 3.38
N LEU A 74 2.53 4.28 2.92
CA LEU A 74 2.79 4.05 1.52
C LEU A 74 2.22 2.69 1.10
N ALA A 75 1.28 2.71 0.17
CA ALA A 75 0.74 1.52 -0.46
C ALA A 75 0.95 1.58 -1.98
N ALA A 76 0.98 0.40 -2.60
CA ALA A 76 1.00 0.29 -4.04
C ALA A 76 0.32 -1.00 -4.47
N ASP A 77 -0.31 -0.96 -5.63
CA ASP A 77 -0.83 -2.14 -6.30
C ASP A 77 -0.20 -2.25 -7.70
N THR A 78 -0.17 -3.46 -8.25
CA THR A 78 0.43 -3.72 -9.56
C THR A 78 -0.33 -4.85 -10.21
N THR A 79 -0.80 -4.62 -11.42
CA THR A 79 -1.49 -5.65 -12.19
C THR A 79 -1.00 -5.69 -13.62
N VAL A 80 -1.14 -6.85 -14.25
CA VAL A 80 -0.92 -7.05 -15.69
C VAL A 80 -2.29 -7.06 -16.36
N ALA A 81 -2.42 -6.43 -17.53
CA ALA A 81 -3.69 -6.41 -18.24
C ALA A 81 -3.53 -6.54 -19.74
N LEU A 82 -4.50 -7.21 -20.38
CA LEU A 82 -4.68 -7.25 -21.82
C LEU A 82 -6.06 -6.69 -22.18
N GLY A 83 -6.09 -5.44 -22.63
CA GLY A 83 -7.34 -4.71 -22.83
C GLY A 83 -8.08 -4.51 -21.51
N ARG A 84 -9.25 -5.14 -21.36
CA ARG A 84 -10.07 -5.09 -20.13
C ARG A 84 -9.86 -6.27 -19.19
N ARG A 85 -9.03 -7.25 -19.59
CA ARG A 85 -8.77 -8.44 -18.79
C ARG A 85 -7.59 -8.17 -17.87
N ILE A 86 -7.78 -8.50 -16.60
CA ILE A 86 -6.77 -8.53 -15.55
C ILE A 86 -6.43 -10.00 -15.30
#